data_AF-A0A6A4LD69-F1
#
_entry.id   AF-A0A6A4LD69-F1
#
_cell.length_a   1.000
_cell.length_b   1.000
_cell.length_c   1.000
_cell.angle_alpha   90.00
_cell.angle_beta   90.00
_cell.angle_gamma   90.00
#
_symmetry.space_group_name_H-M   'P 1'
#
loop_
_entity.id
_entity.type
_entity.pdbx_description
1 polymer ?
#
loop_
_entity_poly.entity_id
_entity_poly.type
_entity_poly.pdbx_seq_one_letter_code
_entity_poly.pdbx_strand_id
1 'polypeptide(L)' 'MSLTWLFAPFLFNPSGFHWAKIVDDWKEWNNWIKQQGGIGIQQDKSWQSWWNDEQAHL' A
#
# COMPACT_ATOMS: atom_id res chain seq x y z
N MET A 1 10.59 -11.95 -10.80
CA MET A 1 10.79 -10.57 -11.31
C MET A 1 9.46 -9.85 -11.26
N SER A 2 9.09 -9.28 -10.10
CA SER A 2 7.72 -8.76 -9.88
C SER A 2 7.69 -7.39 -9.19
N LEU A 3 8.83 -6.84 -8.77
CA LEU A 3 8.94 -5.51 -8.16
C LEU A 3 8.69 -4.37 -9.16
N THR A 4 8.79 -4.64 -10.46
CA THR A 4 8.71 -3.62 -11.52
C THR A 4 7.31 -3.02 -11.66
N TRP A 5 6.26 -3.76 -11.31
CA TRP A 5 4.87 -3.28 -11.42
C TRP A 5 4.50 -2.25 -10.35
N LEU A 6 5.08 -2.34 -9.16
CA LEU A 6 4.85 -1.38 -8.07
C LEU A 6 5.34 0.04 -8.41
N PHE A 7 6.31 0.17 -9.32
CA PHE A 7 6.93 1.45 -9.68
C PHE A 7 6.50 1.99 -11.06
N ALA A 8 5.68 1.26 -11.81
CA ALA A 8 5.24 1.66 -13.15
C ALA A 8 4.60 3.08 -13.21
N PRO A 9 3.78 3.52 -12.24
CA PRO A 9 3.19 4.88 -12.28
C PRO A 9 4.24 6.00 -12.14
N PHE A 10 5.34 5.75 -11.42
CA PHE A 10 6.41 6.71 -11.17
C PHE A 10 7.35 6.88 -12.38
N LEU A 11 7.54 5.82 -13.17
CA LEU A 11 8.44 5.82 -14.34
C LEU A 11 7.84 6.52 -15.57
N PHE A 12 6.50 6.54 -15.71
CA PHE A 12 5.83 7.02 -16.93
C PHE A 12 5.10 8.36 -16.79
N ASN A 13 5.12 9.03 -15.64
CA ASN A 13 4.50 10.36 -15.46
C ASN A 13 5.39 11.35 -14.67
N PRO A 14 6.44 11.91 -15.29
CA PRO A 14 7.37 12.81 -14.61
C PRO A 14 6.76 14.17 -14.20
N SER A 15 5.66 14.60 -14.81
CA SER A 15 4.95 15.85 -14.46
C SER A 15 3.97 15.73 -13.28
N GLY A 16 3.63 14.50 -12.86
CA GLY A 16 2.75 14.25 -11.71
C GLY A 16 3.49 14.16 -10.37
N PHE A 17 4.80 14.42 -10.36
CA PHE A 17 5.70 14.20 -9.23
C PHE A 17 5.62 15.34 -8.21
N HIS A 18 4.47 15.48 -7.54
CA HIS A 18 4.41 16.26 -6.32
C HIS A 18 5.17 15.49 -5.23
N TRP A 19 6.42 15.88 -5.01
CA TRP A 19 7.29 15.26 -4.00
C TRP A 19 6.60 15.13 -2.64
N ALA A 20 5.86 16.17 -2.22
CA ALA A 20 5.10 16.15 -0.97
C ALA A 20 4.07 15.01 -0.93
N LYS A 21 3.32 14.80 -2.02
CA LYS A 21 2.34 13.71 -2.11
C LYS A 21 3.01 12.34 -2.08
N ILE A 22 4.14 12.19 -2.77
CA ILE A 22 4.88 10.92 -2.80
C ILE A 22 5.43 10.56 -1.43
N VAL A 23 5.96 11.54 -0.70
CA VAL A 23 6.44 11.33 0.67
C VAL A 23 5.29 10.94 1.60
N ASP A 24 4.11 11.54 1.41
CA ASP A 24 2.90 11.23 2.17
C ASP A 24 2.39 9.81 1.86
N ASP A 25 2.21 9.47 0.58
CA ASP A 25 1.80 8.15 0.11
C ASP A 25 2.78 7.06 0.60
N TRP A 26 4.09 7.36 0.58
CA TRP A 26 5.13 6.44 1.09
C TRP A 26 5.04 6.22 2.60
N LYS A 27 4.67 7.25 3.36
CA LYS A 27 4.49 7.18 4.81
C LYS A 27 3.26 6.37 5.17
N GLU A 28 2.14 6.61 4.48
CA GLU A 28 0.91 5.82 4.65
C GLU A 28 1.14 4.34 4.31
N TRP A 29 1.79 4.06 3.19
CA TRP A 29 2.13 2.69 2.80
C TRP A 29 3.03 1.99 3.84
N ASN A 30 4.06 2.67 4.35
CA ASN A 30 4.92 2.12 5.40
C ASN A 30 4.14 1.81 6.68
N ASN A 31 3.19 2.67 7.06
CA ASN A 31 2.34 2.42 8.22
C ASN A 31 1.42 1.22 7.98
N TRP A 32 0.85 1.10 6.79
CA TRP A 32 -0.04 -0.01 6.40
C TRP A 32 0.68 -1.36 6.39
N ILE A 33 1.91 -1.42 5.85
CA ILE A 33 2.73 -2.65 5.84
C ILE A 33 3.17 -3.06 7.25
N LYS A 34 3.50 -2.08 8.11
CA LYS A 34 4.04 -2.36 9.46
C LYS A 34 2.96 -2.62 10.51
N GLN A 35 1.71 -2.20 10.28
CA GLN A 35 0.60 -2.52 11.17
C GLN A 35 0.33 -4.02 11.14
N GLN A 36 0.67 -4.72 12.22
CA GLN A 36 0.17 -6.07 12.46
C GLN A 36 -1.36 -6.02 12.58
N GLY A 37 -2.02 -6.86 11.79
CA GLY A 37 -3.47 -6.97 11.77
C GLY A 37 -4.02 -7.45 13.12
N GLY A 38 -5.32 -7.28 13.32
CA GLY A 38 -5.99 -7.61 14.56
C GLY A 38 -7.50 -7.64 14.38
N ILE A 39 -8.21 -8.20 15.36
CA ILE A 39 -9.67 -8.33 15.31
C ILE A 39 -10.28 -6.92 15.27
N GLY A 40 -10.96 -6.58 14.17
CA GLY A 40 -11.61 -5.28 13.98
C GLY A 40 -10.75 -4.19 13.33
N ILE A 41 -9.50 -4.49 12.93
CA ILE A 41 -8.69 -3.57 12.11
C ILE A 41 -9.18 -3.63 10.66
N GLN A 42 -9.57 -2.48 10.12
CA GLN A 42 -10.04 -2.36 8.73
C GLN A 42 -8.93 -2.71 7.72
N GLN A 43 -9.33 -3.29 6.59
CA GLN A 43 -8.44 -3.75 5.51
C GLN A 43 -7.56 -2.64 4.90
N ASP A 44 -8.07 -1.40 4.86
CA ASP A 44 -7.33 -0.22 4.40
C ASP A 44 -6.24 0.25 5.37
N LYS A 45 -6.16 -0.32 6.57
CA LYS A 45 -5.19 0.08 7.62
C LYS A 45 -4.07 -0.92 7.87
N SER A 46 -4.27 -2.19 7.52
CA SER A 46 -3.25 -3.23 7.68
C SER A 46 -3.25 -4.21 6.53
N TRP A 47 -2.05 -4.48 6.01
CA TRP A 47 -1.80 -5.52 5.02
C TRP A 47 -2.35 -6.88 5.46
N GLN A 48 -2.18 -7.20 6.74
CA GLN A 48 -2.56 -8.49 7.29
C GLN A 48 -4.08 -8.62 7.42
N SER A 49 -4.78 -7.53 7.75
CA SER A 49 -6.25 -7.51 7.75
C SER A 49 -6.82 -7.66 6.34
N TRP A 50 -6.28 -6.94 5.36
CA TRP A 50 -6.67 -7.08 3.95
C TRP A 50 -6.45 -8.52 3.45
N TRP A 51 -5.30 -9.11 3.75
CA TRP A 51 -4.99 -10.47 3.34
C TRP A 51 -5.96 -11.50 3.92
N ASN A 52 -6.28 -11.40 5.21
CA ASN A 52 -7.22 -12.32 5.86
C ASN A 52 -8.65 -12.20 5.30
N ASP A 53 -9.08 -10.97 4.98
CA ASP A 53 -10.39 -10.69 4.37
C ASP A 53 -10.47 -11.30 2.96
N GLU A 54 -9.47 -11.06 2.11
CA GLU A 54 -9.40 -11.67 0.77
C GLU A 54 -9.39 -13.21 0.83
N GLN A 55 -8.70 -13.81 1.80
CA GLN A 55 -8.69 -15.27 1.97
C GLN A 55 -10.03 -15.83 2.46
N ALA A 56 -10.83 -15.07 3.19
CA ALA A 56 -12.17 -15.48 3.62
C ALA A 56 -13.21 -15.42 2.49
N HIS A 57 -12.92 -14.69 1.41
CA HIS A 57 -13.76 -14.56 0.23
C HIS A 57 -13.47 -15.58 -0.88
N LEU A 58 -12.52 -16.50 -0.66
CA LEU A 58 -12.21 -17.66 -1.52
C LEU A 58 -12.91 -18.94 -1.03
#